data_AF-A0A836LFD0-F1
#
_entry.id   AF-A0A836LFD0-F1
#
_cell.length_a   1.000
_cell.length_b   1.000
_cell.length_c   1.000
_cell.angle_alpha   90.00
_cell.angle_beta   90.00
_cell.angle_gamma   90.00
#
_symmetry.space_group_name_H-M   'P 1'
#
loop_
_entity.id
_entity.type
_entity.pdbx_description
1 polymer ?
#
loop_
_entity_poly.entity_id
_entity_poly.type
_entity_poly.pdbx_seq_one_letter_code
_entity_poly.pdbx_strand_id
1 'polypeptide(L)'
;MARGYSSNRSTSGRPTLRMKRSRSMSLHALKKSMEAREAAKVTGGDSADASSSSPSPVAAEVPRKTLKVMRQSRAPSSSSAATGAIPAAAKTATAKVTSKIEPPHDSGRSATSSAGTRSKSAAFRRNLDVLEKEFDDAMEASEDEDETVMNTTTMTKYKECGRIVDAVLVQLAAACVPGANTKALCDTGDEEIMKRLKGLFVKTKGADGKRLARGISYPTNVSVNETLCNDSPYRLEDGTILKDGDVVKVHVGCHLDGYPVSAARTVVVTASATAAAVEGDEEESQRKRSSATATTSLRPGVGNAIEAARVALLTMMHALRPGALNADITDLIAAVGHHYGVQAVEGVLSNRSKRWVPDGIDCIIARRVTSDDPHQDVADCEVNEHQVWCLDVAFTNNDNYRITLSEKPVTLFRRTPADLEADARVKEASETLQEITDTHFCFPFHFKSLANPLRGKLGIHVLQKKGMLDKLPPLRTKHGYVTARFSATVAVTAKRVTVLCGAPPTAPVATPPAMRSTVSEDTLTAEVLAILRRPYEFADARAAATVKDAKDQSSPATKRMRVERMENEE
;
A
#
# COMPACT_ATOMS: atom_id res chain seq x y z
N MET A 1 10.15 -7.10 12.82
CA MET A 1 10.38 -6.24 11.64
C MET A 1 9.37 -6.70 10.58
N ALA A 2 8.15 -6.15 10.57
CA ALA A 2 7.15 -6.40 9.52
C ALA A 2 7.59 -5.62 8.28
N ARG A 3 8.03 -6.16 7.13
CA ARG A 3 7.65 -7.34 6.32
C ARG A 3 6.22 -7.23 5.80
N GLY A 4 6.00 -6.37 4.79
CA GLY A 4 4.78 -6.34 4.00
C GLY A 4 4.49 -7.73 3.44
N TYR A 5 3.50 -8.40 4.04
CA TYR A 5 2.81 -9.65 3.71
C TYR A 5 3.50 -10.76 2.88
N SER A 6 4.82 -10.86 2.89
CA SER A 6 5.60 -12.02 2.44
C SER A 6 7.06 -11.84 2.87
N SER A 7 7.67 -12.90 3.39
CA SER A 7 9.06 -12.89 3.84
C SER A 7 10.08 -13.29 2.76
N ASN A 8 9.70 -13.41 1.48
CA ASN A 8 10.64 -13.77 0.43
C ASN A 8 10.40 -12.91 -0.82
N ARG A 9 11.29 -11.94 -1.09
CA ARG A 9 11.54 -11.49 -2.47
C ARG A 9 12.87 -12.06 -2.95
N SER A 10 12.76 -12.71 -4.09
CA SER A 10 13.79 -13.13 -5.04
C SER A 10 15.12 -12.39 -4.91
N THR A 11 16.20 -13.16 -4.87
CA THR A 11 17.60 -12.74 -5.01
C THR A 11 17.94 -12.26 -6.43
N SER A 12 17.04 -11.54 -7.11
CA SER A 12 17.37 -10.89 -8.39
C SER A 12 18.14 -9.60 -8.10
N GLY A 13 19.35 -9.48 -8.63
CA GLY A 13 20.27 -8.35 -8.43
C GLY A 13 19.72 -7.00 -8.95
N ARG A 14 18.82 -6.39 -8.18
CA ARG A 14 18.20 -5.09 -8.48
C ARG A 14 19.06 -3.92 -7.96
N PRO A 15 19.22 -2.83 -8.73
CA PRO A 15 19.79 -1.57 -8.23
C PRO A 15 18.94 -1.02 -7.08
N THR A 16 19.59 -0.53 -6.02
CA THR A 16 18.90 -0.07 -4.81
C THR A 16 18.06 1.20 -5.05
N LEU A 17 16.82 1.21 -4.54
CA LEU A 17 15.84 2.33 -4.55
C LEU A 17 16.41 3.70 -4.17
N ARG A 18 17.51 3.74 -3.41
CA ARG A 18 18.26 4.96 -3.04
C ARG A 18 18.73 5.76 -4.26
N MET A 19 19.09 5.11 -5.37
CA MET A 19 19.52 5.81 -6.59
C MET A 19 18.35 6.45 -7.35
N LYS A 20 17.14 5.88 -7.24
CA LYS A 20 15.93 6.39 -7.90
C LYS A 20 15.41 7.67 -7.22
N ARG A 21 15.32 7.68 -5.89
CA ARG A 21 14.82 8.87 -5.13
C ARG A 21 15.72 10.11 -5.17
N SER A 22 17.05 9.95 -5.14
CA SER A 22 17.93 11.12 -5.28
C SER A 22 17.81 11.78 -6.66
N ARG A 23 17.40 11.01 -7.68
CA ARG A 23 17.23 11.49 -9.05
C ARG A 23 15.85 12.11 -9.25
N SER A 24 14.77 11.52 -8.71
CA SER A 24 13.41 12.07 -8.82
C SER A 24 13.27 13.42 -8.09
N MET A 25 13.82 13.56 -6.88
CA MET A 25 13.88 14.84 -6.18
C MET A 25 14.65 15.91 -6.96
N SER A 26 15.72 15.51 -7.67
CA SER A 26 16.49 16.43 -8.52
C SER A 26 15.74 16.84 -9.78
N LEU A 27 14.95 15.93 -10.37
CA LEU A 27 14.13 16.19 -11.57
C LEU A 27 12.91 17.05 -11.26
N HIS A 28 12.24 16.82 -10.13
CA HIS A 28 11.11 17.66 -9.72
C HIS A 28 11.56 19.07 -9.32
N ALA A 29 12.71 19.21 -8.65
CA ALA A 29 13.33 20.51 -8.40
C ALA A 29 13.76 21.21 -9.70
N LEU A 30 14.28 20.44 -10.68
CA LEU A 30 14.64 20.96 -12.00
C LEU A 30 13.39 21.43 -12.76
N LYS A 31 12.32 20.64 -12.78
CA LYS A 31 11.04 20.95 -13.44
C LYS A 31 10.42 22.21 -12.85
N LYS A 32 10.37 22.32 -11.51
CA LYS A 32 9.90 23.53 -10.81
C LYS A 32 10.77 24.76 -11.10
N SER A 33 12.09 24.57 -11.28
CA SER A 33 13.00 25.66 -11.67
C SER A 33 12.87 26.09 -13.13
N MET A 34 12.49 25.15 -14.01
CA MET A 34 12.24 25.41 -15.42
C MET A 34 10.89 26.11 -15.63
N GLU A 35 9.84 25.66 -14.95
CA GLU A 35 8.52 26.31 -14.94
C GLU A 35 8.61 27.75 -14.38
N ALA A 36 9.40 27.97 -13.32
CA ALA A 36 9.66 29.31 -12.80
C ALA A 36 10.43 30.21 -13.79
N ARG A 37 11.33 29.63 -14.59
CA ARG A 37 12.08 30.35 -15.64
C ARG A 37 11.22 30.66 -16.86
N GLU A 38 10.31 29.77 -17.25
CA GLU A 38 9.35 30.02 -18.31
C GLU A 38 8.32 31.07 -17.89
N ALA A 39 7.83 31.02 -16.66
CA ALA A 39 6.94 32.05 -16.12
C ALA A 39 7.60 33.44 -16.14
N ALA A 40 8.89 33.55 -15.80
CA ALA A 40 9.64 34.80 -15.86
C ALA A 40 9.90 35.30 -17.29
N LYS A 41 9.89 34.40 -18.28
CA LYS A 41 10.09 34.72 -19.70
C LYS A 41 8.81 35.21 -20.37
N VAL A 42 7.64 34.77 -19.88
CA VAL A 42 6.32 35.21 -20.36
C VAL A 42 5.95 36.61 -19.84
N THR A 43 6.52 37.05 -18.72
CA THR A 43 6.28 38.39 -18.16
C THR A 43 7.27 39.46 -18.62
N GLY A 44 8.25 39.13 -19.46
CA GLY A 44 9.33 40.03 -19.87
C GLY A 44 9.35 40.30 -21.37
N GLY A 45 8.38 41.09 -21.86
CA GLY A 45 8.36 41.63 -23.21
C GLY A 45 7.89 43.09 -23.20
N ASP A 46 8.73 43.98 -23.72
CA ASP A 46 8.56 45.41 -24.02
C ASP A 46 8.62 46.44 -22.87
N SER A 47 9.83 46.99 -22.67
CA SER A 47 10.11 48.42 -22.87
C SER A 47 11.60 48.73 -22.69
N ALA A 48 12.23 49.28 -23.74
CA ALA A 48 13.57 49.84 -23.70
C ALA A 48 13.55 51.32 -23.25
N ASP A 49 14.66 51.72 -22.62
CA ASP A 49 15.17 53.07 -22.34
C ASP A 49 14.44 54.01 -21.36
N ALA A 50 14.99 54.10 -20.14
CA ALA A 50 15.39 55.39 -19.54
C ALA A 50 16.39 55.18 -18.37
N SER A 51 17.48 55.94 -18.43
CA SER A 51 18.56 56.09 -17.45
C SER A 51 18.12 56.54 -16.04
N SER A 52 18.73 56.01 -14.98
CA SER A 52 19.55 56.80 -14.02
C SER A 52 19.85 56.07 -12.69
N SER A 53 21.11 56.22 -12.27
CA SER A 53 21.67 56.20 -10.90
C SER A 53 21.44 55.00 -9.96
N SER A 54 22.51 54.21 -9.83
CA SER A 54 22.86 53.47 -8.61
C SER A 54 23.18 54.41 -7.44
N PRO A 55 23.09 53.89 -6.20
CA PRO A 55 24.33 53.67 -5.48
C PRO A 55 24.38 52.32 -4.71
N SER A 56 25.54 51.66 -4.78
CA SER A 56 26.06 50.76 -3.73
C SER A 56 26.62 51.62 -2.57
N PRO A 57 27.04 51.11 -1.38
CA PRO A 57 27.25 49.70 -0.96
C PRO A 57 26.72 49.41 0.47
N VAL A 58 26.88 48.17 0.98
CA VAL A 58 27.68 47.81 2.18
C VAL A 58 27.63 46.28 2.34
N ALA A 59 28.81 45.66 2.35
CA ALA A 59 29.04 44.27 2.66
C ALA A 59 29.17 44.07 4.19
N ALA A 60 28.58 43.01 4.73
CA ALA A 60 28.91 42.47 6.05
C ALA A 60 29.01 40.95 5.96
N GLU A 61 30.22 40.44 6.24
CA GLU A 61 30.59 39.03 6.32
C GLU A 61 29.88 38.31 7.47
N VAL A 62 29.49 37.05 7.26
CA VAL A 62 29.32 36.06 8.34
C VAL A 62 29.91 34.71 7.89
N PRO A 63 30.77 34.06 8.71
CA PRO A 63 31.67 32.99 8.26
C PRO A 63 31.06 31.58 8.31
N ARG A 64 31.47 30.73 7.37
CA ARG A 64 31.22 29.28 7.37
C ARG A 64 32.13 28.58 8.38
N LYS A 65 31.56 27.99 9.43
CA LYS A 65 32.28 27.10 10.36
C LYS A 65 32.43 25.69 9.76
N THR A 66 33.66 25.29 9.53
CA THR A 66 34.13 23.92 9.30
C THR A 66 34.34 23.22 10.65
N LEU A 67 33.64 22.11 10.89
CA LEU A 67 33.91 21.24 12.03
C LEU A 67 34.99 20.21 11.64
N LYS A 68 36.22 20.44 12.12
CA LYS A 68 37.29 19.44 12.22
C LYS A 68 37.05 18.59 13.48
N VAL A 69 37.01 17.27 13.34
CA VAL A 69 37.11 16.35 14.47
C VAL A 69 38.58 16.15 14.80
N MET A 70 38.99 16.69 15.94
CA MET A 70 40.31 16.51 16.56
C MET A 70 40.28 15.23 17.41
N ARG A 71 41.22 14.31 17.15
CA ARG A 71 41.56 13.21 18.06
C ARG A 71 42.21 13.80 19.32
N GLN A 72 41.70 13.46 20.49
CA GLN A 72 42.43 13.60 21.76
C GLN A 72 42.60 12.23 22.42
N SER A 73 43.85 11.98 22.80
CA SER A 73 44.33 10.88 23.62
C SER A 73 44.17 11.20 25.11
N ARG A 74 43.93 10.16 25.92
CA ARG A 74 44.37 10.12 27.33
C ARG A 74 44.56 8.67 27.77
N ALA A 75 45.75 8.37 28.29
CA ALA A 75 46.21 7.09 28.84
C ALA A 75 45.93 7.01 30.37
N PRO A 76 46.55 6.11 31.14
CA PRO A 76 46.33 4.66 31.24
C PRO A 76 45.94 4.23 32.68
N SER A 77 45.53 2.97 32.89
CA SER A 77 45.75 2.29 34.18
C SER A 77 46.02 0.78 34.04
N SER A 78 47.08 0.39 34.75
CA SER A 78 47.63 -0.91 35.19
C SER A 78 46.63 -2.04 35.49
N SER A 79 46.95 -3.34 35.62
CA SER A 79 48.09 -4.25 35.35
C SER A 79 47.71 -5.61 35.98
N SER A 80 48.03 -6.74 35.34
CA SER A 80 48.44 -8.06 35.92
C SER A 80 48.13 -9.17 34.88
N ALA A 81 49.13 -9.69 34.19
CA ALA A 81 50.01 -10.84 34.54
C ALA A 81 49.38 -12.19 34.15
N ALA A 82 49.90 -12.80 33.05
CA ALA A 82 50.61 -14.10 33.04
C ALA A 82 49.63 -15.29 32.79
N THR A 83 49.88 -16.34 32.01
CA THR A 83 51.05 -16.90 31.31
C THR A 83 50.56 -18.07 30.44
N GLY A 84 51.26 -18.39 29.35
CA GLY A 84 51.30 -19.74 28.75
C GLY A 84 50.66 -19.88 27.35
N ALA A 85 51.17 -20.60 26.35
CA ALA A 85 52.49 -21.01 25.88
C ALA A 85 52.26 -22.10 24.78
N ILE A 86 52.73 -21.84 23.53
CA ILE A 86 53.19 -22.76 22.44
C ILE A 86 52.09 -23.60 21.66
N PRO A 87 52.33 -24.18 20.44
CA PRO A 87 52.19 -23.49 19.14
C PRO A 87 51.62 -24.33 17.94
N ALA A 88 51.59 -23.67 16.77
CA ALA A 88 51.94 -24.14 15.41
C ALA A 88 51.10 -25.18 14.65
N ALA A 89 50.63 -24.80 13.45
CA ALA A 89 50.93 -25.52 12.21
C ALA A 89 50.61 -24.67 10.94
N ALA A 90 51.67 -24.52 10.13
CA ALA A 90 51.74 -24.46 8.66
C ALA A 90 50.83 -23.51 7.83
N LYS A 91 51.47 -22.46 7.28
CA LYS A 91 51.16 -21.91 5.95
C LYS A 91 52.33 -22.22 5.02
N THR A 92 52.03 -22.79 3.85
CA THR A 92 53.00 -22.98 2.75
C THR A 92 52.93 -21.77 1.82
N ALA A 93 54.11 -21.29 1.45
CA ALA A 93 54.38 -20.15 0.58
C ALA A 93 54.31 -20.53 -0.91
N THR A 94 54.23 -19.50 -1.76
CA THR A 94 54.94 -19.29 -3.05
C THR A 94 54.19 -18.20 -3.82
N ALA A 95 54.76 -17.36 -4.67
CA ALA A 95 56.12 -16.86 -4.86
C ALA A 95 55.95 -15.58 -5.70
N LYS A 96 56.88 -14.64 -5.52
CA LYS A 96 56.92 -13.31 -6.12
C LYS A 96 57.83 -13.36 -7.36
N VAL A 97 57.47 -12.70 -8.46
CA VAL A 97 58.45 -12.25 -9.46
C VAL A 97 58.19 -10.78 -9.78
N THR A 98 59.25 -10.01 -9.60
CA THR A 98 59.39 -8.57 -9.80
C THR A 98 60.08 -8.28 -11.12
N SER A 99 59.72 -7.20 -11.79
CA SER A 99 60.68 -6.41 -12.57
C SER A 99 60.35 -4.92 -12.45
N LYS A 100 61.41 -4.13 -12.30
CA LYS A 100 61.46 -2.72 -11.89
C LYS A 100 62.23 -2.00 -13.00
N ILE A 101 61.71 -0.90 -13.54
CA ILE A 101 62.46 0.05 -14.37
C ILE A 101 62.06 1.47 -13.94
N GLU A 102 63.07 2.30 -13.68
CA GLU A 102 63.01 3.69 -13.18
C GLU A 102 62.77 4.75 -14.29
N PRO A 103 62.41 6.00 -13.94
CA PRO A 103 61.83 7.00 -14.85
C PRO A 103 62.84 8.05 -15.36
N PRO A 104 62.43 8.92 -16.31
CA PRO A 104 63.03 10.24 -16.41
C PRO A 104 62.02 11.40 -16.35
N HIS A 105 62.60 12.56 -16.07
CA HIS A 105 62.06 13.86 -15.67
C HIS A 105 61.26 14.65 -16.75
N ASP A 106 60.19 15.28 -16.27
CA ASP A 106 59.71 16.68 -16.37
C ASP A 106 59.68 17.52 -17.69
N SER A 107 58.59 18.30 -17.74
CA SER A 107 58.32 19.57 -18.42
C SER A 107 57.77 19.59 -19.86
N GLY A 108 56.54 20.11 -19.99
CA GLY A 108 55.94 20.49 -21.27
C GLY A 108 54.43 20.76 -21.18
N ARG A 109 54.04 22.01 -20.93
CA ARG A 109 52.65 22.52 -20.96
C ARG A 109 51.93 22.15 -22.27
N SER A 110 50.71 21.62 -22.18
CA SER A 110 49.66 21.88 -23.17
C SER A 110 48.29 21.81 -22.53
N ALA A 111 47.55 22.92 -22.65
CA ALA A 111 46.15 23.01 -22.26
C ALA A 111 45.31 22.14 -23.19
N THR A 112 44.60 21.15 -22.64
CA THR A 112 43.49 20.49 -23.33
C THR A 112 42.24 20.54 -22.47
N SER A 113 41.19 20.99 -23.11
CA SER A 113 39.89 21.38 -22.59
C SER A 113 39.14 20.19 -21.97
N SER A 114 38.57 20.43 -20.78
CA SER A 114 37.73 19.50 -20.02
C SER A 114 36.31 19.34 -20.58
N ALA A 115 36.18 19.17 -21.91
CA ALA A 115 34.88 19.04 -22.58
C ALA A 115 34.39 17.58 -22.72
N GLY A 116 35.23 16.57 -22.45
CA GLY A 116 34.93 15.16 -22.74
C GLY A 116 34.11 14.39 -21.68
N THR A 117 33.99 14.89 -20.45
CA THR A 117 33.44 14.11 -19.32
C THR A 117 31.94 14.33 -19.08
N ARG A 118 31.35 15.42 -19.60
CA ARG A 118 29.90 15.71 -19.45
C ARG A 118 29.03 14.85 -20.38
N SER A 119 29.48 14.60 -21.60
CA SER A 119 28.70 13.88 -22.63
C SER A 119 28.42 12.42 -22.25
N LYS A 120 29.42 11.70 -21.72
CA LYS A 120 29.26 10.31 -21.27
C LYS A 120 28.25 10.16 -20.13
N SER A 121 28.12 11.17 -19.27
CA SER A 121 27.15 11.16 -18.16
C SER A 121 25.70 11.37 -18.60
N ALA A 122 25.47 12.12 -19.68
CA ALA A 122 24.14 12.33 -20.24
C ALA A 122 23.69 11.13 -21.08
N ALA A 123 24.60 10.55 -21.87
CA ALA A 123 24.36 9.30 -22.59
C ALA A 123 24.11 8.13 -21.62
N PHE A 124 24.87 8.03 -20.52
CA PHE A 124 24.64 7.02 -19.49
C PHE A 124 23.27 7.17 -18.79
N ARG A 125 22.85 8.41 -18.51
CA ARG A 125 21.51 8.66 -17.94
C ARG A 125 20.41 8.26 -18.93
N ARG A 126 20.49 8.69 -20.18
CA ARG A 126 19.53 8.28 -21.22
C ARG A 126 19.50 6.77 -21.41
N ASN A 127 20.65 6.10 -21.46
CA ASN A 127 20.71 4.66 -21.59
C ASN A 127 20.13 3.95 -20.36
N LEU A 128 20.30 4.51 -19.16
CA LEU A 128 19.66 3.97 -17.97
C LEU A 128 18.15 4.23 -17.96
N ASP A 129 17.69 5.40 -18.39
CA ASP A 129 16.26 5.73 -18.49
C ASP A 129 15.59 4.83 -19.54
N VAL A 130 16.29 4.54 -20.65
CA VAL A 130 15.86 3.55 -21.66
C VAL A 130 15.85 2.15 -21.07
N LEU A 131 16.88 1.73 -20.34
CA LEU A 131 16.89 0.41 -19.69
C LEU A 131 15.80 0.28 -18.61
N GLU A 132 15.55 1.33 -17.84
CA GLU A 132 14.49 1.37 -16.84
C GLU A 132 13.13 1.30 -17.51
N LYS A 133 12.93 2.05 -18.60
CA LYS A 133 11.71 1.98 -19.40
C LYS A 133 11.52 0.61 -20.06
N GLU A 134 12.55 0.05 -20.70
CA GLU A 134 12.51 -1.30 -21.27
C GLU A 134 12.25 -2.37 -20.21
N PHE A 135 12.78 -2.19 -18.99
CA PHE A 135 12.54 -3.09 -17.87
C PHE A 135 11.12 -2.95 -17.31
N ASP A 136 10.61 -1.73 -17.21
CA ASP A 136 9.24 -1.45 -16.75
C ASP A 136 8.23 -1.93 -17.80
N ASP A 137 8.45 -1.68 -19.10
CA ASP A 137 7.66 -2.19 -20.23
C ASP A 137 7.72 -3.74 -20.30
N ALA A 138 8.86 -4.36 -19.97
CA ALA A 138 8.99 -5.82 -19.90
C ALA A 138 8.32 -6.44 -18.65
N MET A 139 8.18 -5.67 -17.56
CA MET A 139 7.46 -6.12 -16.35
C MET A 139 5.95 -5.85 -16.42
N GLU A 140 5.55 -4.80 -17.14
CA GLU A 140 4.15 -4.45 -17.41
C GLU A 140 3.83 -4.68 -18.90
N ALA A 141 3.70 -5.94 -19.30
CA ALA A 141 3.09 -6.25 -20.60
C ALA A 141 1.76 -5.47 -20.72
N SER A 142 1.56 -4.80 -21.85
CA SER A 142 0.35 -4.03 -22.12
C SER A 142 -0.89 -4.87 -21.78
N GLU A 143 -1.68 -4.39 -20.82
CA GLU A 143 -2.92 -5.05 -20.45
C GLU A 143 -3.84 -5.10 -21.66
N ASP A 144 -4.37 -6.28 -21.95
CA ASP A 144 -5.43 -6.43 -22.93
C ASP A 144 -6.64 -5.60 -22.47
N GLU A 145 -7.09 -4.67 -23.32
CA GLU A 145 -8.23 -3.79 -23.02
C GLU A 145 -9.48 -4.58 -22.65
N ASP A 146 -9.66 -5.78 -23.22
CA ASP A 146 -10.77 -6.69 -22.89
C ASP A 146 -10.70 -7.25 -21.46
N GLU A 147 -9.51 -7.30 -20.86
CA GLU A 147 -9.31 -7.69 -19.47
C GLU A 147 -9.42 -6.52 -18.49
N THR A 148 -9.56 -5.28 -18.97
CA THR A 148 -9.73 -4.10 -18.11
C THR A 148 -11.20 -3.81 -17.79
N VAL A 149 -11.44 -2.86 -16.89
CA VAL A 149 -12.80 -2.38 -16.60
C VAL A 149 -13.37 -1.44 -17.68
N MET A 150 -12.64 -1.20 -18.78
CA MET A 150 -13.24 -0.67 -20.00
C MET A 150 -14.29 -1.64 -20.55
N ASN A 151 -14.00 -2.94 -20.51
CA ASN A 151 -14.93 -3.97 -20.94
C ASN A 151 -16.10 -4.11 -19.93
N THR A 152 -17.33 -4.02 -20.45
CA THR A 152 -18.56 -4.06 -19.65
C THR A 152 -18.78 -5.40 -18.95
N THR A 153 -18.34 -6.50 -19.57
CA THR A 153 -18.43 -7.84 -19.00
C THR A 153 -17.47 -7.97 -17.83
N THR A 154 -16.23 -7.50 -17.99
CA THR A 154 -15.23 -7.47 -16.92
C THR A 154 -15.69 -6.61 -15.73
N MET A 155 -16.19 -5.40 -16.00
CA MET A 155 -16.80 -4.55 -14.97
C MET A 155 -17.97 -5.25 -14.25
N THR A 156 -18.80 -6.01 -14.97
CA THR A 156 -19.91 -6.75 -14.37
C THR A 156 -19.41 -7.86 -13.43
N LYS A 157 -18.37 -8.61 -13.81
CA LYS A 157 -17.74 -9.62 -12.94
C LYS A 157 -17.28 -9.00 -11.62
N TYR A 158 -16.56 -7.88 -11.68
CA TYR A 158 -16.14 -7.12 -10.50
C TYR A 158 -17.33 -6.66 -9.64
N LYS A 159 -18.37 -6.09 -10.25
CA LYS A 159 -19.56 -5.61 -9.53
C LYS A 159 -20.32 -6.74 -8.83
N GLU A 160 -20.51 -7.89 -9.48
CA GLU A 160 -21.19 -9.04 -8.85
C GLU A 160 -20.41 -9.57 -7.64
N CYS A 161 -19.09 -9.74 -7.77
CA CYS A 161 -18.24 -10.11 -6.66
C CYS A 161 -18.27 -9.05 -5.54
N GLY A 162 -18.26 -7.77 -5.90
CA GLY A 162 -18.30 -6.67 -4.94
C GLY A 162 -19.57 -6.68 -4.09
N ARG A 163 -20.74 -6.89 -4.72
CA ARG A 163 -22.02 -7.05 -4.00
C ARG A 163 -22.02 -8.24 -3.04
N ILE A 164 -21.39 -9.34 -3.41
CA ILE A 164 -21.24 -10.51 -2.54
C ILE A 164 -20.41 -10.15 -1.30
N VAL A 165 -19.25 -9.50 -1.51
CA VAL A 165 -18.37 -9.07 -0.41
C VAL A 165 -19.08 -8.10 0.54
N ASP A 166 -19.78 -7.10 0.01
CA ASP A 166 -20.52 -6.14 0.85
C ASP A 166 -21.63 -6.81 1.67
N ALA A 167 -22.38 -7.72 1.06
CA ALA A 167 -23.44 -8.45 1.77
C ALA A 167 -22.88 -9.31 2.91
N VAL A 168 -21.74 -10.00 2.68
CA VAL A 168 -21.09 -10.81 3.71
C VAL A 168 -20.45 -9.92 4.79
N LEU A 169 -19.86 -8.78 4.44
CA LEU A 169 -19.36 -7.83 5.44
C LEU A 169 -20.46 -7.29 6.34
N VAL A 170 -21.65 -6.98 5.79
CA VAL A 170 -22.81 -6.55 6.59
C VAL A 170 -23.27 -7.67 7.53
N GLN A 171 -23.37 -8.90 7.03
CA GLN A 171 -23.75 -10.07 7.84
C GLN A 171 -22.75 -10.33 8.98
N LEU A 172 -21.45 -10.33 8.68
CA LEU A 172 -20.41 -10.56 9.69
C LEU A 172 -20.32 -9.41 10.70
N ALA A 173 -20.48 -8.16 10.27
CA ALA A 173 -20.54 -7.00 11.16
C ALA A 173 -21.71 -7.12 12.16
N ALA A 174 -22.89 -7.54 11.70
CA ALA A 174 -24.04 -7.77 12.57
C ALA A 174 -23.82 -8.96 13.53
N ALA A 175 -23.08 -9.98 13.11
CA ALA A 175 -22.74 -11.13 13.93
C ALA A 175 -21.62 -10.87 14.97
N CYS A 176 -20.95 -9.71 14.91
CA CYS A 176 -19.93 -9.31 15.88
C CYS A 176 -20.57 -8.82 17.19
N VAL A 177 -21.11 -9.75 17.97
CA VAL A 177 -21.75 -9.51 19.28
C VAL A 177 -20.95 -10.12 20.43
N PRO A 178 -21.13 -9.64 21.68
CA PRO A 178 -20.50 -10.27 22.83
C PRO A 178 -20.82 -11.78 22.91
N GLY A 179 -19.80 -12.59 23.16
CA GLY A 179 -19.91 -14.06 23.20
C GLY A 179 -19.70 -14.77 21.85
N ALA A 180 -19.71 -14.05 20.73
CA ALA A 180 -19.42 -14.65 19.43
C ALA A 180 -17.95 -15.12 19.34
N ASN A 181 -17.71 -16.25 18.68
CA ASN A 181 -16.37 -16.82 18.51
C ASN A 181 -15.81 -16.46 17.12
N THR A 182 -14.58 -15.91 17.05
CA THR A 182 -13.97 -15.49 15.79
C THR A 182 -13.79 -16.62 14.77
N LYS A 183 -13.56 -17.86 15.21
CA LYS A 183 -13.51 -19.03 14.31
C LYS A 183 -14.85 -19.25 13.61
N ALA A 184 -15.95 -19.26 14.38
CA ALA A 184 -17.28 -19.47 13.83
C ALA A 184 -17.67 -18.37 12.84
N LEU A 185 -17.29 -17.12 13.13
CA LEU A 185 -17.46 -16.00 12.21
C LEU A 185 -16.65 -16.19 10.91
N CYS A 186 -15.41 -16.67 11.00
CA CYS A 186 -14.59 -16.97 9.82
C CYS A 186 -15.21 -18.06 8.94
N ASP A 187 -15.67 -19.16 9.53
CA ASP A 187 -16.33 -20.23 8.78
C ASP A 187 -17.62 -19.75 8.11
N THR A 188 -18.45 -19.00 8.84
CA THR A 188 -19.70 -18.43 8.32
C THR A 188 -19.44 -17.53 7.11
N GLY A 189 -18.40 -16.70 7.15
CA GLY A 189 -18.03 -15.83 6.05
C GLY A 189 -17.61 -16.61 4.79
N ASP A 190 -16.73 -17.61 4.95
CA ASP A 190 -16.23 -18.43 3.85
C ASP A 190 -17.39 -19.23 3.19
N GLU A 191 -18.26 -19.82 4.00
CA GLU A 191 -19.42 -20.57 3.54
C GLU A 191 -20.42 -19.71 2.75
N GLU A 192 -20.74 -18.51 3.26
CA GLU A 192 -21.70 -17.62 2.61
C GLU A 192 -21.14 -17.05 1.29
N ILE A 193 -19.84 -16.72 1.22
CA ILE A 193 -19.19 -16.33 -0.03
C ILE A 193 -19.33 -17.45 -1.08
N MET A 194 -18.94 -18.67 -0.73
CA MET A 194 -18.96 -19.82 -1.65
C MET A 194 -20.38 -20.15 -2.11
N LYS A 195 -21.37 -20.06 -1.20
CA LYS A 195 -22.79 -20.25 -1.50
C LYS A 195 -23.29 -19.22 -2.52
N ARG A 196 -22.98 -17.93 -2.34
CA ARG A 196 -23.41 -16.85 -3.25
C ARG A 196 -22.74 -16.95 -4.62
N LEU A 197 -21.45 -17.31 -4.66
CA LEU A 197 -20.71 -17.50 -5.93
C LEU A 197 -21.25 -18.65 -6.77
N LYS A 198 -21.79 -19.71 -6.16
CA LYS A 198 -22.22 -20.92 -6.86
C LYS A 198 -23.24 -20.65 -7.98
N GLY A 199 -24.11 -19.67 -7.82
CA GLY A 199 -25.16 -19.30 -8.78
C GLY A 199 -24.72 -18.36 -9.91
N LEU A 200 -23.56 -17.71 -9.79
CA LEU A 200 -23.13 -16.68 -10.74
C LEU A 200 -22.49 -17.26 -12.00
N PHE A 201 -22.90 -16.80 -13.18
CA PHE A 201 -22.29 -17.12 -14.48
C PHE A 201 -22.17 -18.64 -14.79
N VAL A 202 -23.14 -19.45 -14.33
CA VAL A 202 -23.09 -20.92 -14.46
C VAL A 202 -23.03 -21.41 -15.91
N LYS A 203 -23.71 -20.71 -16.83
CA LYS A 203 -23.77 -21.04 -18.26
C LYS A 203 -22.67 -20.36 -19.08
N THR A 204 -22.00 -19.36 -18.51
CA THR A 204 -20.95 -18.60 -19.19
C THR A 204 -19.67 -19.42 -19.18
N LYS A 205 -19.01 -19.47 -20.34
CA LYS A 205 -17.72 -20.12 -20.52
C LYS A 205 -16.65 -19.09 -20.77
N GLY A 206 -15.43 -19.38 -20.33
CA GLY A 206 -14.25 -18.58 -20.65
C GLY A 206 -13.85 -18.74 -22.12
N ALA A 207 -12.82 -18.00 -22.53
CA ALA A 207 -12.24 -18.10 -23.87
C ALA A 207 -11.74 -19.53 -24.19
N ASP A 208 -11.36 -20.29 -23.17
CA ASP A 208 -10.93 -21.69 -23.26
C ASP A 208 -12.09 -22.70 -23.32
N GLY A 209 -13.35 -22.23 -23.37
CA GLY A 209 -14.55 -23.06 -23.37
C GLY A 209 -14.85 -23.74 -22.02
N LYS A 210 -14.05 -23.49 -20.97
CA LYS A 210 -14.28 -24.03 -19.63
C LYS A 210 -15.21 -23.12 -18.83
N ARG A 211 -15.73 -23.64 -17.72
CA ARG A 211 -16.51 -22.84 -16.78
C ARG A 211 -15.60 -21.80 -16.14
N LEU A 212 -16.13 -20.60 -15.94
CA LEU A 212 -15.38 -19.53 -15.27
C LEU A 212 -14.96 -19.99 -13.87
N ALA A 213 -13.67 -19.87 -13.58
CA ALA A 213 -13.13 -20.10 -12.25
C ALA A 213 -13.71 -19.08 -11.27
N ARG A 214 -14.01 -19.50 -10.04
CA ARG A 214 -14.59 -18.64 -9.01
C ARG A 214 -14.31 -19.20 -7.64
N GLY A 215 -14.14 -18.32 -6.67
CA GLY A 215 -13.81 -18.72 -5.32
C GLY A 215 -13.49 -17.54 -4.43
N ILE A 216 -12.89 -17.86 -3.30
CA ILE A 216 -12.41 -16.89 -2.31
C ILE A 216 -11.11 -16.27 -2.83
N SER A 217 -11.02 -14.94 -2.85
CA SER A 217 -9.78 -14.20 -3.15
C SER A 217 -9.04 -13.81 -1.87
N TYR A 218 -9.75 -13.75 -0.74
CA TYR A 218 -9.16 -13.56 0.59
C TYR A 218 -10.03 -14.27 1.63
N PRO A 219 -9.52 -15.28 2.35
CA PRO A 219 -10.27 -15.99 3.37
C PRO A 219 -10.76 -15.08 4.47
N THR A 220 -11.94 -15.38 5.00
CA THR A 220 -12.50 -14.61 6.11
C THR A 220 -11.54 -14.67 7.29
N ASN A 221 -11.15 -13.49 7.76
CA ASN A 221 -10.32 -13.31 8.94
C ASN A 221 -10.92 -12.22 9.81
N VAL A 222 -10.90 -12.47 11.12
CA VAL A 222 -11.52 -11.62 12.13
C VAL A 222 -10.48 -11.33 13.20
N SER A 223 -9.87 -10.14 13.09
CA SER A 223 -8.81 -9.70 13.99
C SER A 223 -9.38 -8.81 15.10
N VAL A 224 -8.94 -9.02 16.33
CA VAL A 224 -9.49 -8.34 17.51
C VAL A 224 -8.46 -7.40 18.14
N ASN A 225 -8.90 -6.20 18.54
CA ASN A 225 -8.16 -5.18 19.29
C ASN A 225 -6.80 -4.82 18.66
N GLU A 226 -5.70 -5.27 19.26
CA GLU A 226 -4.34 -4.98 18.81
C GLU A 226 -3.96 -5.74 17.53
N THR A 227 -4.69 -6.80 17.20
CA THR A 227 -4.44 -7.62 16.00
C THR A 227 -4.97 -6.90 14.78
N LEU A 228 -4.13 -6.74 13.77
CA LEU A 228 -4.42 -6.00 12.55
C LEU A 228 -5.20 -6.84 11.51
N CYS A 229 -4.75 -8.06 11.25
CA CYS A 229 -5.17 -8.85 10.08
C CYS A 229 -4.81 -10.34 10.24
N ASN A 230 -5.31 -11.16 9.30
CA ASN A 230 -4.92 -12.56 9.06
C ASN A 230 -5.21 -13.54 10.21
N ASP A 231 -6.00 -13.11 11.20
CA ASP A 231 -6.46 -13.96 12.27
C ASP A 231 -7.66 -14.79 11.81
N SER A 232 -7.38 -16.00 11.31
CA SER A 232 -8.38 -16.98 10.88
C SER A 232 -8.08 -18.32 11.56
N PRO A 233 -8.55 -18.53 12.81
CA PRO A 233 -8.20 -19.71 13.60
C PRO A 233 -8.58 -21.02 12.90
N TYR A 234 -7.90 -22.13 13.21
CA TYR A 234 -8.25 -23.45 12.64
C TYR A 234 -9.23 -24.24 13.52
N ARG A 235 -9.06 -24.16 14.84
CA ARG A 235 -9.95 -24.82 15.80
C ARG A 235 -10.80 -23.80 16.54
N LEU A 236 -11.90 -24.26 17.13
CA LEU A 236 -12.84 -23.38 17.83
C LEU A 236 -12.21 -22.78 19.09
N GLU A 237 -11.38 -23.56 19.77
CA GLU A 237 -10.61 -23.16 20.95
C GLU A 237 -9.47 -22.17 20.66
N ASP A 238 -8.97 -22.14 19.42
CA ASP A 238 -8.01 -21.12 18.96
C ASP A 238 -8.71 -19.76 18.70
N GLY A 239 -10.05 -19.78 18.63
CA GLY A 239 -10.89 -18.60 18.42
C GLY A 239 -10.96 -17.69 19.63
N THR A 240 -11.02 -16.38 19.37
CA THR A 240 -11.25 -15.38 20.41
C THR A 240 -12.75 -15.23 20.62
N ILE A 241 -13.19 -15.24 21.89
CA ILE A 241 -14.57 -14.88 22.25
C ILE A 241 -14.66 -13.36 22.34
N LEU A 242 -15.52 -12.76 21.53
CA LEU A 242 -15.74 -11.33 21.48
C LEU A 242 -16.37 -10.82 22.77
N LYS A 243 -15.91 -9.65 23.22
CA LYS A 243 -16.38 -8.96 24.42
C LYS A 243 -16.99 -7.62 24.05
N ASP A 244 -17.85 -7.11 24.92
CA ASP A 244 -18.33 -5.73 24.79
C ASP A 244 -17.16 -4.75 24.76
N GLY A 245 -17.21 -3.81 23.82
CA GLY A 245 -16.15 -2.83 23.58
C GLY A 245 -14.94 -3.32 22.78
N ASP A 246 -14.91 -4.57 22.31
CA ASP A 246 -13.86 -5.04 21.41
C ASP A 246 -13.91 -4.31 20.06
N VAL A 247 -12.75 -3.89 19.58
CA VAL A 247 -12.59 -3.35 18.22
C VAL A 247 -12.26 -4.51 17.31
N VAL A 248 -13.13 -4.83 16.36
CA VAL A 248 -13.01 -6.02 15.49
C VAL A 248 -12.81 -5.58 14.05
N LYS A 249 -11.84 -6.18 13.36
CA LYS A 249 -11.58 -5.97 11.94
C LYS A 249 -11.99 -7.23 11.19
N VAL A 250 -12.96 -7.10 10.31
CA VAL A 250 -13.44 -8.19 9.44
C VAL A 250 -12.89 -7.97 8.04
N HIS A 251 -12.29 -8.98 7.43
CA HIS A 251 -11.76 -8.91 6.07
C HIS A 251 -12.17 -10.16 5.28
N VAL A 252 -12.75 -9.93 4.10
CA VAL A 252 -13.22 -10.99 3.19
C VAL A 252 -12.96 -10.60 1.73
N GLY A 253 -12.85 -11.59 0.85
CA GLY A 253 -12.74 -11.35 -0.59
C GLY A 253 -13.18 -12.55 -1.43
N CYS A 254 -13.67 -12.26 -2.64
CA CYS A 254 -13.94 -13.27 -3.65
C CYS A 254 -13.41 -12.87 -5.03
N HIS A 255 -13.32 -13.83 -5.94
CA HIS A 255 -13.01 -13.57 -7.35
C HIS A 255 -13.97 -14.33 -8.27
N LEU A 256 -14.12 -13.80 -9.48
CA LEU A 256 -14.77 -14.46 -10.59
C LEU A 256 -13.89 -14.30 -11.82
N ASP A 257 -13.59 -15.39 -12.49
CA ASP A 257 -12.72 -15.47 -13.67
C ASP A 257 -11.34 -14.81 -13.47
N GLY A 258 -10.85 -14.89 -12.23
CA GLY A 258 -9.58 -14.29 -11.83
C GLY A 258 -9.63 -12.80 -11.49
N TYR A 259 -10.78 -12.13 -11.61
CA TYR A 259 -10.95 -10.73 -11.20
C TYR A 259 -11.28 -10.64 -9.71
N PRO A 260 -10.34 -10.18 -8.84
CA PRO A 260 -10.53 -10.21 -7.40
C PRO A 260 -11.13 -8.92 -6.87
N VAL A 261 -11.99 -9.05 -5.86
CA VAL A 261 -12.37 -7.96 -4.97
C VAL A 261 -12.17 -8.41 -3.54
N SER A 262 -11.78 -7.47 -2.69
CA SER A 262 -11.69 -7.67 -1.24
C SER A 262 -12.00 -6.38 -0.50
N ALA A 263 -12.44 -6.51 0.74
CA ALA A 263 -12.71 -5.36 1.58
C ALA A 263 -12.60 -5.72 3.06
N ALA A 264 -12.13 -4.75 3.84
CA ALA A 264 -12.02 -4.86 5.29
C ALA A 264 -12.78 -3.73 5.97
N ARG A 265 -13.39 -4.03 7.12
CA ARG A 265 -14.13 -3.06 7.91
C ARG A 265 -13.85 -3.24 9.39
N THR A 266 -13.65 -2.12 10.08
CA THR A 266 -13.60 -2.09 11.54
C THR A 266 -14.98 -1.83 12.12
N VAL A 267 -15.37 -2.64 13.11
CA VAL A 267 -16.60 -2.51 13.89
C VAL A 267 -16.26 -2.53 15.38
N VAL A 268 -17.14 -1.96 16.21
CA VAL A 268 -17.03 -2.05 17.67
C VAL A 268 -18.16 -2.92 18.19
N VAL A 269 -17.81 -3.95 18.94
CA VAL A 269 -18.77 -4.86 19.56
C VAL A 269 -19.49 -4.10 20.65
N THR A 270 -20.83 -4.07 20.59
CA THR A 270 -21.66 -3.42 21.61
C THR A 270 -22.78 -4.36 22.06
N ALA A 271 -23.04 -4.38 23.37
CA ALA A 271 -24.15 -5.14 23.96
C ALA A 271 -25.53 -4.66 23.47
N SER A 272 -25.65 -3.44 22.93
CA SER A 272 -26.91 -2.92 22.38
C SER A 272 -27.24 -3.46 20.97
N ALA A 273 -26.28 -4.05 20.26
CA ALA A 273 -26.53 -4.65 18.94
C ALA A 273 -27.44 -5.89 19.02
N THR A 274 -27.56 -6.51 20.20
CA THR A 274 -28.52 -7.60 20.46
C THR A 274 -29.93 -7.08 20.81
N ALA A 275 -30.05 -5.83 21.26
CA ALA A 275 -31.34 -5.24 21.68
C ALA A 275 -32.17 -4.67 20.52
N ALA A 276 -31.54 -4.33 19.39
CA ALA A 276 -32.25 -3.87 18.19
C ALA A 276 -33.10 -4.96 17.50
N ALA A 277 -33.11 -6.19 18.03
CA ALA A 277 -33.93 -7.31 17.56
C ALA A 277 -35.12 -7.62 18.50
N VAL A 278 -35.37 -6.83 19.55
CA VAL A 278 -36.51 -6.99 20.45
C VAL A 278 -37.19 -5.64 20.63
N GLU A 279 -38.36 -5.47 20.00
CA GLU A 279 -39.25 -4.34 20.34
C GLU A 279 -39.71 -4.49 21.79
N GLY A 280 -39.40 -3.49 22.64
CA GLY A 280 -39.84 -3.44 24.02
C GLY A 280 -39.15 -2.35 24.86
N ASP A 281 -39.92 -1.30 25.14
CA ASP A 281 -39.78 -0.26 26.18
C ASP A 281 -38.45 0.51 26.35
N GLU A 282 -38.47 1.76 25.89
CA GLU A 282 -37.34 2.70 25.87
C GLU A 282 -36.98 3.31 27.24
N GLU A 283 -37.86 3.23 28.25
CA GLU A 283 -37.65 3.91 29.55
C GLU A 283 -36.85 3.10 30.57
N GLU A 284 -36.92 1.76 30.59
CA GLU A 284 -36.15 0.95 31.57
C GLU A 284 -34.68 0.77 31.13
N SER A 285 -34.42 0.83 29.82
CA SER A 285 -33.07 0.76 29.25
C SER A 285 -32.18 1.93 29.66
N GLN A 286 -32.70 3.09 30.07
CA GLN A 286 -31.88 4.22 30.54
C GLN A 286 -31.31 4.02 31.95
N ARG A 287 -31.98 3.26 32.83
CA ARG A 287 -31.51 3.03 34.21
C ARG A 287 -30.49 1.87 34.31
N LYS A 288 -30.55 0.88 33.42
CA LYS A 288 -29.49 -0.14 33.28
C LYS A 288 -28.25 0.36 32.52
N ARG A 289 -28.38 1.44 31.72
CA ARG A 289 -27.26 2.13 31.03
C ARG A 289 -26.24 2.76 32.00
N SER A 290 -26.61 3.05 33.25
CA SER A 290 -25.73 3.66 34.24
C SER A 290 -25.05 2.69 35.21
N SER A 291 -25.48 1.41 35.28
CA SER A 291 -24.91 0.44 36.22
C SER A 291 -24.06 -0.66 35.58
N ALA A 292 -23.98 -0.72 34.24
CA ALA A 292 -23.09 -1.60 33.50
C ALA A 292 -21.79 -0.88 33.07
N THR A 293 -21.26 -0.02 33.93
CA THR A 293 -19.88 0.49 33.86
C THR A 293 -18.92 -0.67 34.19
N ALA A 294 -18.95 -1.72 33.38
CA ALA A 294 -18.04 -2.84 33.44
C ALA A 294 -16.74 -2.39 32.76
N THR A 295 -15.86 -1.76 33.54
CA THR A 295 -14.40 -1.77 33.39
C THR A 295 -13.85 -1.83 31.95
N THR A 296 -14.40 -1.07 31.01
CA THR A 296 -13.76 -0.83 29.71
C THR A 296 -12.55 0.01 30.03
N SER A 297 -11.38 -0.64 30.11
CA SER A 297 -10.10 0.06 30.24
C SER A 297 -10.09 1.16 29.19
N LEU A 298 -10.22 2.41 29.63
CA LEU A 298 -10.20 3.59 28.78
C LEU A 298 -8.88 3.55 28.02
N ARG A 299 -8.90 3.09 26.77
CA ARG A 299 -7.76 3.13 25.87
C ARG A 299 -7.84 4.47 25.15
N PRO A 300 -7.00 5.46 25.49
CA PRO A 300 -7.06 6.76 24.85
C PRO A 300 -6.85 6.61 23.34
N GLY A 301 -7.57 7.40 22.54
CA GLY A 301 -7.36 7.45 21.09
C GLY A 301 -7.91 6.26 20.28
N VAL A 302 -8.68 5.34 20.86
CA VAL A 302 -9.36 4.26 20.10
C VAL A 302 -10.28 4.85 19.03
N GLY A 303 -11.17 5.77 19.41
CA GLY A 303 -12.07 6.46 18.48
C GLY A 303 -11.32 7.21 17.39
N ASN A 304 -10.21 7.86 17.77
CA ASN A 304 -9.35 8.59 16.83
C ASN A 304 -8.74 7.63 15.79
N ALA A 305 -8.27 6.44 16.19
CA ALA A 305 -7.73 5.45 15.25
C ALA A 305 -8.81 4.91 14.30
N ILE A 306 -10.02 4.67 14.80
CA ILE A 306 -11.16 4.21 13.98
C ILE A 306 -11.57 5.27 12.96
N GLU A 307 -11.76 6.52 13.40
CA GLU A 307 -12.16 7.62 12.53
C GLU A 307 -11.04 8.00 11.55
N ALA A 308 -9.77 7.98 11.95
CA ALA A 308 -8.65 8.19 11.04
C ALA A 308 -8.64 7.15 9.91
N ALA A 309 -8.85 5.87 10.22
CA ALA A 309 -8.89 4.82 9.20
C ALA A 309 -10.10 4.97 8.26
N ARG A 310 -11.29 5.31 8.82
CA ARG A 310 -12.51 5.56 8.04
C ARG A 310 -12.35 6.75 7.08
N VAL A 311 -11.91 7.89 7.62
CA VAL A 311 -11.72 9.13 6.87
C VAL A 311 -10.58 9.00 5.86
N ALA A 312 -9.46 8.36 6.21
CA ALA A 312 -8.36 8.16 5.27
C ALA A 312 -8.81 7.35 4.05
N LEU A 313 -9.58 6.27 4.24
CA LEU A 313 -10.12 5.51 3.11
C LEU A 313 -11.06 6.37 2.24
N LEU A 314 -11.96 7.16 2.85
CA LEU A 314 -12.79 8.12 2.11
C LEU A 314 -11.93 9.09 1.31
N THR A 315 -10.94 9.73 1.94
CA THR A 315 -10.02 10.67 1.29
C THR A 315 -9.31 10.01 0.12
N MET A 316 -8.81 8.77 0.26
CA MET A 316 -8.17 8.01 -0.82
C MET A 316 -9.14 7.80 -1.99
N MET A 317 -10.38 7.37 -1.72
CA MET A 317 -11.40 7.14 -2.75
C MET A 317 -11.75 8.42 -3.53
N HIS A 318 -11.79 9.58 -2.85
CA HIS A 318 -12.05 10.88 -3.49
C HIS A 318 -10.83 11.47 -4.20
N ALA A 319 -9.62 11.13 -3.74
CA ALA A 319 -8.37 11.56 -4.37
C ALA A 319 -8.10 10.81 -5.68
N LEU A 320 -8.42 9.51 -5.72
CA LEU A 320 -8.12 8.62 -6.84
C LEU A 320 -8.75 9.12 -8.16
N ARG A 321 -7.91 9.25 -9.19
CA ARG A 321 -8.29 9.63 -10.57
C ARG A 321 -7.09 9.48 -11.51
N PRO A 322 -7.30 9.41 -12.83
CA PRO A 322 -6.22 9.43 -13.80
C PRO A 322 -5.24 10.59 -13.56
N GLY A 323 -3.95 10.30 -13.58
CA GLY A 323 -2.86 11.24 -13.32
C GLY A 323 -2.60 11.56 -11.84
N ALA A 324 -3.35 10.98 -10.89
CA ALA A 324 -3.04 11.14 -9.47
C ALA A 324 -1.78 10.35 -9.10
N LEU A 325 -0.83 10.98 -8.42
CA LEU A 325 0.37 10.32 -7.92
C LEU A 325 0.10 9.56 -6.63
N ASN A 326 0.60 8.33 -6.53
CA ASN A 326 0.51 7.53 -5.30
C ASN A 326 1.15 8.21 -4.08
N ALA A 327 2.22 8.99 -4.29
CA ALA A 327 2.91 9.74 -3.26
C ALA A 327 2.03 10.85 -2.65
N ASP A 328 1.21 11.52 -3.44
CA ASP A 328 0.29 12.57 -2.95
C ASP A 328 -0.83 11.96 -2.09
N ILE A 329 -1.34 10.80 -2.51
CA ILE A 329 -2.33 10.06 -1.72
C ILE A 329 -1.73 9.61 -0.38
N THR A 330 -0.47 9.18 -0.38
CA THR A 330 0.27 8.86 0.85
C THR A 330 0.34 10.05 1.80
N ASP A 331 0.58 11.26 1.28
CA ASP A 331 0.63 12.48 2.09
C ASP A 331 -0.74 12.87 2.65
N LEU A 332 -1.83 12.64 1.90
CA LEU A 332 -3.19 12.81 2.41
C LEU A 332 -3.50 11.86 3.58
N ILE A 333 -3.06 10.60 3.50
CA ILE A 333 -3.21 9.63 4.62
C ILE A 333 -2.44 10.13 5.86
N ALA A 334 -1.23 10.65 5.67
CA ALA A 334 -0.45 11.23 6.75
C ALA A 334 -1.13 12.46 7.38
N ALA A 335 -1.71 13.34 6.56
CA ALA A 335 -2.46 14.51 7.04
C ALA A 335 -3.68 14.11 7.89
N VAL A 336 -4.43 13.09 7.47
CA VAL A 336 -5.53 12.51 8.28
C VAL A 336 -5.01 11.94 9.60
N GLY A 337 -3.91 11.18 9.58
CA GLY A 337 -3.30 10.64 10.79
C GLY A 337 -2.90 11.72 11.79
N HIS A 338 -2.24 12.77 11.32
CA HIS A 338 -1.83 13.91 12.15
C HIS A 338 -3.03 14.62 12.79
N HIS A 339 -4.12 14.80 12.04
CA HIS A 339 -5.35 15.43 12.53
C HIS A 339 -5.92 14.70 13.75
N TYR A 340 -5.99 13.38 13.67
CA TYR A 340 -6.53 12.54 14.75
C TYR A 340 -5.50 12.20 15.84
N GLY A 341 -4.24 12.61 15.69
CA GLY A 341 -3.17 12.31 16.64
C GLY A 341 -2.82 10.82 16.71
N VAL A 342 -2.93 10.10 15.59
CA VAL A 342 -2.69 8.65 15.50
C VAL A 342 -1.75 8.30 14.35
N GLN A 343 -1.27 7.06 14.33
CA GLN A 343 -0.23 6.64 13.39
C GLN A 343 -0.76 5.66 12.35
N ALA A 344 -0.52 5.95 11.06
CA ALA A 344 -0.76 5.00 9.98
C ALA A 344 0.21 3.81 10.11
N VAL A 345 -0.29 2.59 9.97
CA VAL A 345 0.52 1.39 10.15
C VAL A 345 1.49 1.22 8.98
N GLU A 346 2.78 1.07 9.28
CA GLU A 346 3.81 0.83 8.27
C GLU A 346 3.64 -0.56 7.63
N GLY A 347 3.84 -0.64 6.31
CA GLY A 347 3.73 -1.88 5.54
C GLY A 347 2.32 -2.24 5.07
N VAL A 348 1.32 -1.40 5.32
CA VAL A 348 -0.02 -1.53 4.69
C VAL A 348 0.04 -0.94 3.27
N LEU A 349 -0.37 -1.73 2.29
CA LEU A 349 -0.28 -1.42 0.87
C LEU A 349 -1.67 -1.45 0.25
N SER A 350 -2.00 -0.42 -0.52
CA SER A 350 -3.08 -0.47 -1.50
C SER A 350 -2.50 -0.86 -2.85
N ASN A 351 -3.02 -1.92 -3.47
CA ASN A 351 -2.46 -2.48 -4.69
C ASN A 351 -3.39 -2.24 -5.88
N ARG A 352 -2.82 -1.94 -7.04
CA ARG A 352 -3.50 -2.16 -8.32
C ARG A 352 -3.75 -3.65 -8.49
N SER A 353 -4.96 -4.04 -8.86
CA SER A 353 -5.34 -5.44 -9.09
C SER A 353 -5.75 -5.66 -10.54
N LYS A 354 -5.33 -6.79 -11.10
CA LYS A 354 -5.62 -7.23 -12.48
C LYS A 354 -6.20 -8.66 -12.42
N ARG A 355 -6.61 -9.19 -13.58
CA ARG A 355 -7.00 -10.61 -13.68
C ARG A 355 -5.82 -11.49 -13.23
N TRP A 356 -6.03 -12.37 -12.26
CA TRP A 356 -5.02 -13.26 -11.68
C TRP A 356 -3.82 -12.57 -11.00
N VAL A 357 -3.87 -11.25 -10.81
CA VAL A 357 -2.83 -10.48 -10.15
C VAL A 357 -3.47 -9.63 -9.05
N PRO A 358 -3.69 -10.20 -7.85
CA PRO A 358 -4.28 -9.45 -6.74
C PRO A 358 -3.35 -8.32 -6.26
N ASP A 359 -2.04 -8.57 -6.24
CA ASP A 359 -1.01 -7.63 -5.81
C ASP A 359 -0.16 -7.18 -7.01
N GLY A 360 -0.60 -6.11 -7.68
CA GLY A 360 0.16 -5.45 -8.74
C GLY A 360 1.42 -4.77 -8.21
N ILE A 361 2.26 -4.32 -9.14
CA ILE A 361 3.50 -3.61 -8.84
C ILE A 361 3.22 -2.18 -8.37
N ASP A 362 2.20 -1.55 -8.97
CA ASP A 362 1.73 -0.22 -8.59
C ASP A 362 1.03 -0.27 -7.23
N CYS A 363 1.58 0.48 -6.29
CA CYS A 363 1.14 0.48 -4.91
C CYS A 363 1.06 1.90 -4.34
N ILE A 364 0.10 2.12 -3.43
CA ILE A 364 0.05 3.27 -2.52
C ILE A 364 0.40 2.76 -1.13
N ILE A 365 1.39 3.39 -0.48
CA ILE A 365 1.79 3.06 0.89
C ILE A 365 0.98 3.91 1.88
N ALA A 366 0.62 3.33 3.03
CA ALA A 366 -0.10 4.10 4.06
C ALA A 366 0.75 5.21 4.71
N ARG A 367 2.08 5.11 4.61
CA ARG A 367 3.00 6.15 5.10
C ARG A 367 4.35 6.07 4.39
N ARG A 368 5.04 7.22 4.27
CA ARG A 368 6.41 7.29 3.74
C ARG A 368 7.40 6.54 4.64
N VAL A 369 8.24 5.72 4.03
CA VAL A 369 9.28 4.96 4.72
C VAL A 369 10.39 5.89 5.20
N THR A 370 10.73 5.81 6.48
CA THR A 370 11.86 6.53 7.08
C THR A 370 13.20 5.92 6.66
N SER A 371 14.25 6.74 6.56
CA SER A 371 15.57 6.38 5.99
C SER A 371 16.29 5.16 6.57
N ASP A 372 15.87 4.67 7.74
CA ASP A 372 16.54 3.59 8.45
C ASP A 372 16.25 2.18 7.89
N ASP A 373 15.21 2.03 7.06
CA ASP A 373 14.89 0.77 6.37
C ASP A 373 14.27 1.03 4.97
N PRO A 374 15.06 1.46 3.97
CA PRO A 374 14.58 1.89 2.65
C PRO A 374 14.01 0.74 1.80
N HIS A 375 13.93 -0.48 2.31
CA HIS A 375 13.48 -1.66 1.55
C HIS A 375 11.95 -1.79 1.44
N GLN A 376 11.19 -0.97 2.17
CA GLN A 376 9.71 -0.98 2.14
C GLN A 376 9.11 0.10 1.24
N ASP A 377 9.96 0.87 0.59
CA ASP A 377 9.53 1.97 -0.25
C ASP A 377 9.03 1.46 -1.61
N VAL A 378 8.04 2.14 -2.17
CA VAL A 378 7.46 1.80 -3.48
C VAL A 378 7.90 2.82 -4.52
N ALA A 379 7.90 2.43 -5.79
CA ALA A 379 8.15 3.37 -6.87
C ALA A 379 7.01 4.39 -6.95
N ASP A 380 7.33 5.61 -7.36
CA ASP A 380 6.30 6.59 -7.70
C ASP A 380 5.53 6.06 -8.93
N CYS A 381 4.20 6.09 -8.87
CA CYS A 381 3.33 5.65 -9.96
C CYS A 381 2.12 6.58 -10.08
N GLU A 382 1.60 6.70 -11.29
CA GLU A 382 0.37 7.41 -11.59
C GLU A 382 -0.80 6.44 -11.68
N VAL A 383 -1.94 6.82 -11.11
CA VAL A 383 -3.20 6.13 -11.35
C VAL A 383 -3.61 6.38 -12.80
N ASN A 384 -3.92 5.32 -13.55
CA ASN A 384 -4.40 5.42 -14.94
C ASN A 384 -5.89 5.08 -15.06
N GLU A 385 -6.43 5.35 -16.24
CA GLU A 385 -7.78 4.94 -16.61
C GLU A 385 -7.91 3.42 -16.70
N HIS A 386 -9.12 2.93 -16.48
CA HIS A 386 -9.51 1.52 -16.62
C HIS A 386 -8.78 0.54 -15.68
N GLN A 387 -8.30 1.04 -14.55
CA GLN A 387 -7.65 0.24 -13.50
C GLN A 387 -8.61 -0.14 -12.38
N VAL A 388 -8.28 -1.22 -11.66
CA VAL A 388 -8.91 -1.59 -10.39
C VAL A 388 -7.87 -1.49 -9.28
N TRP A 389 -8.27 -0.90 -8.15
CA TRP A 389 -7.42 -0.70 -6.98
C TRP A 389 -8.08 -1.30 -5.74
N CYS A 390 -7.35 -2.16 -5.03
CA CYS A 390 -7.66 -2.56 -3.67
C CYS A 390 -7.04 -1.53 -2.72
N LEU A 391 -7.83 -0.54 -2.31
CA LEU A 391 -7.43 0.47 -1.33
C LEU A 391 -7.46 -0.13 0.07
N ASP A 392 -6.41 0.07 0.84
CA ASP A 392 -6.27 -0.45 2.19
C ASP A 392 -5.48 0.52 3.06
N VAL A 393 -6.01 0.82 4.24
CA VAL A 393 -5.40 1.70 5.21
C VAL A 393 -5.68 1.22 6.62
N ALA A 394 -4.68 1.32 7.49
CA ALA A 394 -4.84 1.02 8.90
C ALA A 394 -4.13 2.04 9.78
N PHE A 395 -4.71 2.28 10.94
CA PHE A 395 -4.19 3.16 11.97
C PHE A 395 -4.09 2.44 13.30
N THR A 396 -3.18 2.92 14.14
CA THR A 396 -3.02 2.49 15.53
C THR A 396 -2.99 3.70 16.45
N ASN A 397 -3.56 3.55 17.65
CA ASN A 397 -3.44 4.55 18.72
C ASN A 397 -2.12 4.41 19.51
N ASN A 398 -1.20 3.56 19.02
CA ASN A 398 0.17 3.47 19.51
C ASN A 398 1.06 4.46 18.76
N ASP A 399 1.92 5.17 19.47
CA ASP A 399 2.94 6.04 18.84
C ASP A 399 3.91 5.24 17.95
N ASN A 400 4.07 3.95 18.23
CA ASN A 400 4.79 3.04 17.35
C ASN A 400 3.88 2.50 16.24
N TYR A 401 4.14 2.97 15.03
CA TYR A 401 3.48 2.55 13.79
C TYR A 401 3.88 1.17 13.28
N ARG A 402 4.91 0.55 13.87
CA ARG A 402 5.40 -0.77 13.46
C ARG A 402 4.58 -1.88 14.11
N ILE A 403 4.12 -2.79 13.26
CA ILE A 403 3.46 -4.03 13.68
C ILE A 403 4.48 -5.16 13.79
N THR A 404 4.18 -6.11 14.69
CA THR A 404 4.98 -7.32 14.89
C THR A 404 4.14 -8.54 14.62
N LEU A 405 4.79 -9.71 14.53
CA LEU A 405 4.08 -10.97 14.46
C LEU A 405 3.29 -11.21 15.74
N SER A 406 2.07 -11.71 15.60
CA SER A 406 1.32 -12.29 16.71
C SER A 406 1.90 -13.66 17.09
N GLU A 407 1.65 -14.10 18.31
CA GLU A 407 1.97 -15.45 18.78
C GLU A 407 0.97 -16.49 18.24
N LYS A 408 -0.13 -16.04 17.63
CA LYS A 408 -1.16 -16.91 17.05
C LYS A 408 -0.60 -17.76 15.88
N PRO A 409 -1.07 -19.00 15.72
CA PRO A 409 -0.65 -19.87 14.62
C PRO A 409 -0.94 -19.27 13.24
N VAL A 410 -0.05 -19.52 12.27
CA VAL A 410 -0.27 -19.15 10.87
C VAL A 410 -1.20 -20.17 10.20
N THR A 411 -2.33 -19.70 9.70
CA THR A 411 -3.33 -20.54 9.02
C THR A 411 -3.53 -20.17 7.55
N LEU A 412 -3.13 -18.95 7.17
CA LEU A 412 -3.28 -18.40 5.82
C LEU A 412 -1.95 -18.44 5.06
N PHE A 413 -2.04 -18.84 3.79
CA PHE A 413 -0.91 -18.95 2.88
C PHE A 413 -1.30 -18.41 1.51
N ARG A 414 -0.31 -18.05 0.70
CA ARG A 414 -0.51 -17.61 -0.68
C ARG A 414 0.54 -18.22 -1.57
N ARG A 415 0.17 -18.60 -2.79
CA ARG A 415 1.12 -19.09 -3.79
C ARG A 415 1.95 -17.94 -4.36
N THR A 416 3.25 -18.21 -4.49
CA THR A 416 4.21 -17.35 -5.19
C THR A 416 4.49 -17.96 -6.56
N PRO A 417 4.57 -17.16 -7.64
CA PRO A 417 4.98 -17.65 -8.94
C PRO A 417 6.47 -18.05 -8.88
N ALA A 418 6.71 -19.32 -8.62
CA ALA A 418 8.02 -19.97 -8.65
C ALA A 418 7.82 -21.38 -9.23
N ASP A 419 8.87 -21.90 -9.88
CA ASP A 419 8.85 -23.25 -10.43
C ASP A 419 9.34 -24.25 -9.40
N LEU A 420 8.61 -25.36 -9.25
CA LEU A 420 9.08 -26.50 -8.48
C LEU A 420 9.87 -27.42 -9.42
N GLU A 421 11.18 -27.55 -9.19
CA GLU A 421 11.94 -28.60 -9.85
C GLU A 421 11.33 -29.97 -9.51
N ALA A 422 11.09 -30.78 -10.55
CA ALA A 422 10.51 -32.11 -10.44
C ALA A 422 11.49 -33.10 -9.79
N ASP A 423 11.50 -33.16 -8.46
CA ASP A 423 12.23 -34.14 -7.66
C ASP A 423 11.23 -35.12 -7.01
N ALA A 424 11.45 -36.42 -7.21
CA ALA A 424 10.59 -37.50 -6.71
C ALA A 424 10.42 -37.49 -5.17
N ARG A 425 11.36 -36.90 -4.41
CA ARG A 425 11.26 -36.74 -2.94
C ARG A 425 10.20 -35.74 -2.49
N VAL A 426 9.60 -35.02 -3.43
CA VAL A 426 8.69 -33.90 -3.18
C VAL A 426 7.25 -34.26 -3.60
N LYS A 427 6.95 -35.53 -3.90
CA LYS A 427 5.67 -35.96 -4.47
C LYS A 427 4.45 -35.42 -3.71
N GLU A 428 4.41 -35.53 -2.37
CA GLU A 428 3.31 -35.01 -1.55
C GLU A 428 3.19 -33.48 -1.62
N ALA A 429 4.32 -32.77 -1.71
CA ALA A 429 4.34 -31.32 -1.87
C ALA A 429 3.97 -30.90 -3.30
N SER A 430 4.32 -31.69 -4.33
CA SER A 430 3.86 -31.49 -5.71
C SER A 430 2.35 -31.70 -5.84
N GLU A 431 1.79 -32.75 -5.22
CA GLU A 431 0.34 -32.98 -5.14
C GLU A 431 -0.35 -31.82 -4.42
N THR A 432 0.20 -31.37 -3.29
CA THR A 432 -0.34 -30.22 -2.54
C THR A 432 -0.27 -28.93 -3.37
N LEU A 433 0.82 -28.69 -4.10
CA LEU A 433 0.98 -27.52 -4.97
C LEU A 433 -0.01 -27.55 -6.15
N GLN A 434 -0.23 -28.72 -6.74
CA GLN A 434 -1.20 -28.91 -7.82
C GLN A 434 -2.61 -28.63 -7.31
N GLU A 435 -2.98 -29.19 -6.16
CA GLU A 435 -4.26 -28.91 -5.51
C GLU A 435 -4.45 -27.40 -5.25
N ILE A 436 -3.46 -26.73 -4.66
CA ILE A 436 -3.49 -25.27 -4.44
C ILE A 436 -3.65 -24.51 -5.76
N THR A 437 -2.94 -24.93 -6.81
CA THR A 437 -3.01 -24.30 -8.13
C THR A 437 -4.39 -24.41 -8.75
N ASP A 438 -5.03 -25.57 -8.62
CA ASP A 438 -6.33 -25.85 -9.25
C ASP A 438 -7.51 -25.25 -8.46
N THR A 439 -7.35 -25.11 -7.14
CA THR A 439 -8.45 -24.70 -6.24
C THR A 439 -8.35 -23.24 -5.78
N HIS A 440 -7.14 -22.74 -5.58
CA HIS A 440 -6.88 -21.41 -4.99
C HIS A 440 -6.10 -20.49 -5.93
N PHE A 441 -5.52 -21.01 -7.01
CA PHE A 441 -4.80 -20.26 -8.03
C PHE A 441 -3.64 -19.44 -7.43
N CYS A 442 -3.72 -18.12 -7.50
CA CYS A 442 -2.76 -17.17 -6.94
C CYS A 442 -3.27 -16.49 -5.65
N PHE A 443 -4.48 -16.82 -5.21
CA PHE A 443 -5.13 -16.13 -4.11
C PHE A 443 -4.71 -16.71 -2.74
N PRO A 444 -4.71 -15.87 -1.69
CA PRO A 444 -4.67 -16.34 -0.32
C PRO A 444 -5.68 -17.44 -0.04
N PHE A 445 -5.26 -18.45 0.72
CA PHE A 445 -6.11 -19.57 1.13
C PHE A 445 -5.79 -19.98 2.57
N HIS A 446 -6.78 -20.54 3.25
CA HIS A 446 -6.58 -21.17 4.56
C HIS A 446 -6.24 -22.64 4.34
N PHE A 447 -5.23 -23.21 5.00
CA PHE A 447 -4.91 -24.64 4.80
C PHE A 447 -6.07 -25.64 5.07
N LYS A 448 -7.15 -25.22 5.75
CA LYS A 448 -8.34 -26.04 6.02
C LYS A 448 -9.14 -26.33 4.75
N SER A 449 -8.99 -25.52 3.70
CA SER A 449 -9.68 -25.70 2.42
C SER A 449 -9.06 -26.79 1.55
N LEU A 450 -7.89 -27.32 1.93
CA LEU A 450 -7.31 -28.49 1.29
C LEU A 450 -8.13 -29.74 1.65
N ALA A 451 -8.26 -30.66 0.70
CA ALA A 451 -9.00 -31.91 0.84
C ALA A 451 -8.53 -32.75 2.04
N ASN A 452 -7.23 -32.70 2.35
CA ASN A 452 -6.67 -33.26 3.58
C ASN A 452 -5.79 -32.24 4.30
N PRO A 453 -6.34 -31.44 5.24
CA PRO A 453 -5.62 -30.35 5.89
C PRO A 453 -4.35 -30.79 6.64
N LEU A 454 -4.37 -31.98 7.27
CA LEU A 454 -3.22 -32.47 8.05
C LEU A 454 -2.07 -32.91 7.14
N ARG A 455 -2.37 -33.62 6.05
CA ARG A 455 -1.37 -33.98 5.03
C ARG A 455 -0.87 -32.74 4.28
N GLY A 456 -1.78 -31.83 3.94
CA GLY A 456 -1.48 -30.57 3.27
C GLY A 456 -0.51 -29.68 4.06
N LYS A 457 -0.58 -29.67 5.40
CA LYS A 457 0.41 -28.93 6.24
C LYS A 457 1.85 -29.37 6.00
N LEU A 458 2.11 -30.66 5.81
CA LEU A 458 3.46 -31.16 5.54
C LEU A 458 3.94 -30.66 4.16
N GLY A 459 3.07 -30.75 3.14
CA GLY A 459 3.34 -30.21 1.81
C GLY A 459 3.62 -28.70 1.83
N ILE A 460 2.77 -27.93 2.52
CA ILE A 460 2.94 -26.48 2.72
C ILE A 460 4.31 -26.15 3.32
N HIS A 461 4.73 -26.88 4.35
CA HIS A 461 6.04 -26.63 4.99
C HIS A 461 7.21 -26.83 4.03
N VAL A 462 7.15 -27.84 3.16
CA VAL A 462 8.18 -28.07 2.13
C VAL A 462 8.16 -26.96 1.08
N LEU A 463 6.97 -26.59 0.59
CA LEU A 463 6.80 -25.54 -0.42
C LEU A 463 7.25 -24.17 0.07
N GLN A 464 7.04 -23.86 1.35
CA GLN A 464 7.54 -22.64 2.00
C GLN A 464 9.06 -22.56 2.00
N LYS A 465 9.74 -23.68 2.34
CA LYS A 465 11.20 -23.72 2.32
C LYS A 465 11.77 -23.50 0.92
N LYS A 466 11.01 -23.87 -0.12
CA LYS A 466 11.34 -23.61 -1.52
C LYS A 466 10.87 -22.25 -2.04
N GLY A 467 10.28 -21.41 -1.19
CA GLY A 467 9.83 -20.05 -1.58
C GLY A 467 8.60 -20.02 -2.50
N MET A 468 7.86 -21.12 -2.59
CA MET A 468 6.67 -21.25 -3.45
C MET A 468 5.37 -20.83 -2.75
N LEU A 469 5.39 -20.76 -1.43
CA LEU A 469 4.28 -20.32 -0.62
C LEU A 469 4.75 -19.26 0.38
N ASP A 470 4.02 -18.15 0.39
CA ASP A 470 4.16 -17.12 1.40
C ASP A 470 3.27 -17.42 2.59
N LYS A 471 3.79 -17.14 3.79
CA LYS A 471 3.01 -17.13 5.03
C LYS A 471 2.32 -15.79 5.17
N LEU A 472 1.05 -15.82 5.54
CA LEU A 472 0.29 -14.64 5.94
C LEU A 472 0.02 -14.71 7.45
N PRO A 473 1.01 -14.38 8.29
CA PRO A 473 0.85 -14.47 9.74
C PRO A 473 -0.11 -13.38 10.25
N PRO A 474 -0.81 -13.63 11.38
CA PRO A 474 -1.48 -12.56 12.09
C PRO A 474 -0.47 -11.52 12.59
N LEU A 475 -0.75 -10.25 12.32
CA LEU A 475 0.10 -9.12 12.74
C LEU A 475 -0.59 -8.36 13.85
N ARG A 476 0.18 -7.77 14.77
CA ARG A 476 -0.36 -7.00 15.90
C ARG A 476 0.48 -5.80 16.27
N THR A 477 -0.15 -4.81 16.89
CA THR A 477 0.55 -3.79 17.67
C THR A 477 0.79 -4.27 19.11
N LYS A 478 1.40 -3.43 19.94
CA LYS A 478 1.67 -3.71 21.36
C LYS A 478 0.35 -3.94 22.12
N HIS A 479 0.37 -4.87 23.08
CA HIS A 479 -0.76 -5.11 23.97
C HIS A 479 -1.20 -3.82 24.69
N GLY A 480 -2.51 -3.63 24.83
CA GLY A 480 -3.11 -2.42 25.40
C GLY A 480 -3.44 -1.32 24.39
N TYR A 481 -2.91 -1.41 23.16
CA TYR A 481 -3.28 -0.55 22.03
C TYR A 481 -4.23 -1.28 21.08
N VAL A 482 -4.79 -0.55 20.11
CA VAL A 482 -5.68 -1.10 19.08
C VAL A 482 -5.17 -0.76 17.69
N THR A 483 -5.59 -1.57 16.73
CA THR A 483 -5.56 -1.20 15.32
C THR A 483 -6.98 -1.05 14.80
N ALA A 484 -7.15 -0.16 13.83
CA ALA A 484 -8.35 -0.02 13.01
C ALA A 484 -7.93 -0.06 11.53
N ARG A 485 -8.70 -0.76 10.71
CA ARG A 485 -8.45 -0.97 9.29
C ARG A 485 -9.74 -0.82 8.49
N PHE A 486 -9.65 -0.14 7.36
CA PHE A 486 -10.68 -0.07 6.36
C PHE A 486 -10.06 -0.32 4.98
N SER A 487 -10.75 -1.10 4.16
CA SER A 487 -10.33 -1.39 2.80
C SER A 487 -11.53 -1.46 1.86
N ALA A 488 -11.36 -0.95 0.65
CA ALA A 488 -12.35 -0.97 -0.42
C ALA A 488 -11.69 -1.37 -1.75
N THR A 489 -12.42 -2.09 -2.59
CA THR A 489 -12.02 -2.27 -3.99
C THR A 489 -12.74 -1.24 -4.85
N VAL A 490 -12.01 -0.48 -5.66
CA VAL A 490 -12.56 0.57 -6.53
C VAL A 490 -12.09 0.39 -7.97
N ALA A 491 -12.95 0.73 -8.93
CA ALA A 491 -12.61 0.80 -10.34
C ALA A 491 -12.48 2.27 -10.77
N VAL A 492 -11.36 2.61 -11.41
CA VAL A 492 -11.10 3.93 -11.98
C VAL A 492 -11.33 3.85 -13.48
N THR A 493 -12.15 4.75 -14.02
CA THR A 493 -12.42 4.89 -15.46
C THR A 493 -12.06 6.31 -15.89
N ALA A 494 -12.03 6.61 -17.19
CA ALA A 494 -11.86 7.98 -17.69
C ALA A 494 -12.81 9.02 -17.08
N LYS A 495 -13.99 8.58 -16.62
CA LYS A 495 -15.07 9.48 -16.19
C LYS A 495 -15.31 9.51 -14.69
N ARG A 496 -14.98 8.45 -13.96
CA ARG A 496 -15.30 8.34 -12.53
C ARG A 496 -14.53 7.24 -11.81
N VAL A 497 -14.51 7.36 -10.48
CA VAL A 497 -14.29 6.25 -9.55
C VAL A 497 -15.62 5.54 -9.26
N THR A 498 -15.61 4.21 -9.33
CA THR A 498 -16.74 3.36 -8.95
C THR A 498 -16.32 2.46 -7.80
N VAL A 499 -16.97 2.61 -6.64
CA VAL A 499 -16.74 1.71 -5.50
C VAL A 499 -17.39 0.36 -5.80
N LEU A 500 -16.59 -0.70 -5.84
CA LEU A 500 -17.06 -2.06 -6.13
C LEU A 500 -17.53 -2.75 -4.85
N CYS A 501 -16.79 -2.59 -3.76
CA CYS A 501 -17.17 -3.02 -2.40
C CYS A 501 -16.35 -2.29 -1.34
N GLY A 502 -16.77 -2.40 -0.08
CA GLY A 502 -16.01 -1.94 1.09
C GLY A 502 -16.13 -0.46 1.39
N ALA A 503 -17.14 0.22 0.83
CA ALA A 503 -17.38 1.63 1.14
C ALA A 503 -17.44 1.83 2.67
N PRO A 504 -16.61 2.70 3.25
CA PRO A 504 -16.71 3.00 4.68
C PRO A 504 -18.02 3.74 4.97
N PRO A 505 -18.55 3.67 6.20
CA PRO A 505 -19.70 4.48 6.60
C PRO A 505 -19.43 5.98 6.38
N THR A 506 -20.42 6.69 5.84
CA THR A 506 -20.33 8.16 5.65
C THR A 506 -20.39 8.89 6.99
N ALA A 507 -21.20 8.37 7.92
CA ALA A 507 -21.22 8.82 9.31
C ALA A 507 -20.08 8.19 10.13
N PRO A 508 -19.66 8.82 11.23
CA PRO A 508 -18.75 8.23 12.20
C PRO A 508 -19.20 6.85 12.67
N VAL A 509 -18.25 5.96 12.94
CA VAL A 509 -18.55 4.60 13.41
C VAL A 509 -19.24 4.68 14.77
N ALA A 510 -20.34 3.96 14.93
CA ALA A 510 -21.03 3.86 16.21
C ALA A 510 -20.08 3.28 17.27
N THR A 511 -19.74 4.11 18.25
CA THR A 511 -18.83 3.76 19.35
C THR A 511 -19.46 4.14 20.70
N PRO A 512 -19.23 3.34 21.76
CA PRO A 512 -19.61 3.73 23.12
C PRO A 512 -19.02 5.09 23.50
N PRO A 513 -19.67 5.89 24.38
CA PRO A 513 -19.21 7.23 24.74
C PRO A 513 -17.72 7.32 25.14
N ALA A 514 -17.24 6.31 25.88
CA ALA A 514 -15.85 6.22 26.33
C ALA A 514 -14.81 5.99 25.21
N MET A 515 -15.26 5.59 24.01
CA MET A 515 -14.42 5.29 22.84
C MET A 515 -14.63 6.27 21.69
N ARG A 516 -15.46 7.30 21.85
CA ARG A 516 -15.68 8.29 20.79
C ARG A 516 -14.39 9.04 20.46
N SER A 517 -14.28 9.48 19.20
CA SER A 517 -13.18 10.35 18.78
C SER A 517 -13.21 11.64 19.58
N THR A 518 -12.02 12.11 19.99
CA THR A 518 -11.84 13.40 20.65
C THR A 518 -11.71 14.55 19.67
N VAL A 519 -11.59 14.24 18.37
CA VAL A 519 -11.39 15.19 17.28
C VAL A 519 -12.54 15.04 16.27
N SER A 520 -13.07 16.17 15.79
CA SER A 520 -14.13 16.20 14.77
C SER A 520 -13.55 16.09 13.37
N GLU A 521 -14.32 15.53 12.44
CA GLU A 521 -14.00 15.54 11.00
C GLU A 521 -14.01 16.98 10.45
N ASP A 522 -14.88 17.85 10.95
CA ASP A 522 -15.06 19.22 10.45
C ASP A 522 -13.83 20.13 10.64
N THR A 523 -12.92 19.74 11.55
CA THR A 523 -11.70 20.49 11.85
C THR A 523 -10.49 20.01 11.04
N LEU A 524 -10.67 19.08 10.10
CA LEU A 524 -9.63 18.63 9.18
C LEU A 524 -9.01 19.80 8.40
N THR A 525 -7.80 19.58 7.86
CA THR A 525 -7.14 20.58 7.02
C THR A 525 -8.01 20.92 5.81
N ALA A 526 -7.95 22.18 5.37
CA ALA A 526 -8.74 22.66 4.23
C ALA A 526 -8.50 21.83 2.96
N GLU A 527 -7.28 21.33 2.78
CA GLU A 527 -6.89 20.42 1.69
C GLU A 527 -7.67 19.10 1.75
N VAL A 528 -7.66 18.40 2.89
CA VAL A 528 -8.36 17.12 3.06
C VAL A 528 -9.88 17.31 2.94
N LEU A 529 -10.43 18.36 3.55
CA LEU A 529 -11.86 18.70 3.42
C LEU A 529 -12.25 19.00 1.96
N ALA A 530 -11.38 19.67 1.20
CA ALA A 530 -11.62 19.90 -0.21
C ALA A 530 -11.63 18.59 -1.00
N ILE A 531 -10.75 17.64 -0.69
CA ILE A 531 -10.75 16.30 -1.30
C ILE A 531 -12.04 15.55 -0.97
N LEU A 532 -12.44 15.47 0.31
CA LEU A 532 -13.65 14.76 0.74
C LEU A 532 -14.94 15.28 0.10
N ARG A 533 -15.00 16.56 -0.27
CA ARG A 533 -16.14 17.17 -0.96
C ARG A 533 -16.15 16.95 -2.47
N ARG A 534 -15.06 16.43 -3.07
CA ARG A 534 -15.00 16.20 -4.52
C ARG A 534 -15.94 15.06 -4.92
N PRO A 535 -16.70 15.19 -6.02
CA PRO A 535 -17.47 14.07 -6.55
C PRO A 535 -16.55 12.96 -7.06
N TYR A 536 -17.05 11.72 -7.05
CA TYR A 536 -16.38 10.59 -7.70
C TYR A 536 -16.38 10.70 -9.22
N GLU A 537 -17.29 11.50 -9.79
CA GLU A 537 -17.33 11.83 -11.21
C GLU A 537 -16.30 12.93 -11.52
N PHE A 538 -15.56 12.73 -12.59
CA PHE A 538 -14.55 13.67 -13.04
C PHE A 538 -15.23 14.72 -13.90
N ALA A 539 -14.86 15.98 -13.70
CA ALA A 539 -15.35 17.06 -14.53
C ALA A 539 -14.91 16.80 -15.98
N ASP A 540 -15.87 16.82 -16.90
CA ASP A 540 -15.61 16.57 -18.31
C ASP A 540 -14.69 17.68 -18.85
N ALA A 541 -13.46 17.34 -19.27
CA ALA A 541 -12.50 18.33 -19.76
C ALA A 541 -13.07 19.15 -20.94
N ARG A 542 -13.95 18.53 -21.75
CA ARG A 542 -14.71 19.19 -22.83
C ARG A 542 -15.76 20.17 -22.33
N ALA A 543 -16.45 19.88 -21.22
CA ALA A 543 -17.41 20.81 -20.61
C ALA A 543 -16.70 22.01 -19.96
N ALA A 544 -15.54 21.79 -19.35
CA ALA A 544 -14.71 22.86 -18.80
C ALA A 544 -14.14 23.77 -19.90
N ALA A 545 -13.75 23.20 -21.05
CA ALA A 545 -13.30 23.95 -22.23
C ALA A 545 -14.45 24.76 -22.87
N THR A 546 -15.64 24.16 -23.06
CA THR A 546 -16.80 24.86 -23.64
C THR A 546 -17.34 25.97 -22.74
N VAL A 547 -17.26 25.85 -21.41
CA VAL A 547 -17.58 26.95 -20.49
C VAL A 547 -16.55 28.09 -20.56
N LYS A 548 -15.27 27.75 -20.81
CA LYS A 548 -14.21 28.74 -21.08
C LYS A 548 -14.44 29.45 -22.42
N ASP A 549 -14.81 28.70 -23.46
CA ASP A 549 -15.12 29.22 -24.80
C ASP A 549 -16.42 30.03 -24.83
N ALA A 550 -17.39 29.73 -23.96
CA ALA A 550 -18.62 30.51 -23.81
C ALA A 550 -18.38 31.85 -23.09
N LYS A 551 -17.35 31.95 -22.26
CA LYS A 551 -16.88 33.22 -21.66
C LYS A 551 -15.89 33.98 -22.53
N ASP A 552 -15.36 33.35 -23.57
CA ASP A 552 -14.46 33.97 -24.53
C ASP A 552 -15.27 34.73 -25.60
N GLN A 553 -15.21 36.07 -25.57
CA GLN A 553 -15.89 36.95 -26.54
C GLN A 553 -15.14 37.07 -27.88
N SER A 554 -14.04 36.33 -28.07
CA SER A 554 -13.29 36.34 -29.33
C SER A 554 -14.11 35.80 -30.50
N SER A 555 -13.79 36.30 -31.70
CA SER A 555 -14.55 35.96 -32.90
C SER A 555 -14.44 34.46 -33.23
N PRO A 556 -15.45 33.86 -33.91
CA PRO A 556 -15.42 32.46 -34.32
C PRO A 556 -14.18 32.07 -35.14
N ALA A 557 -13.60 33.01 -35.90
CA ALA A 557 -12.36 32.79 -36.66
C ALA A 557 -11.12 32.66 -35.75
N THR A 558 -11.10 33.39 -34.64
CA THR A 558 -10.02 33.34 -33.64
C THR A 558 -10.08 32.04 -32.84
N LYS A 559 -11.28 31.53 -32.57
CA LYS A 559 -11.48 30.22 -31.93
C LYS A 559 -11.02 29.07 -32.82
N ARG A 560 -11.34 29.11 -34.13
CA ARG A 560 -10.86 28.10 -35.10
C ARG A 560 -9.35 28.05 -35.24
N MET A 561 -8.68 29.20 -35.37
CA MET A 561 -7.21 29.24 -35.43
C MET A 561 -6.53 28.72 -34.15
N ARG A 562 -7.17 28.84 -32.99
CA ARG A 562 -6.64 28.33 -31.73
C ARG A 562 -6.78 26.81 -31.62
N VAL A 563 -7.89 26.26 -32.08
CA VAL A 563 -8.12 24.81 -32.15
C VAL A 563 -7.16 24.17 -33.16
N GLU A 564 -7.03 24.75 -34.36
CA GLU A 564 -6.07 24.27 -35.38
C GLU A 564 -4.61 24.38 -34.93
N ARG A 565 -4.28 25.32 -34.03
CA ARG A 565 -2.94 25.42 -33.45
C ARG A 565 -2.70 24.39 -32.35
N MET A 566 -3.72 24.04 -31.57
CA MET A 566 -3.62 22.99 -30.56
C MET A 566 -3.56 21.59 -31.19
N GLU A 567 -4.28 21.36 -32.29
CA GLU A 567 -4.26 20.09 -33.02
C GLU A 567 -2.96 19.84 -33.82
N ASN A 568 -2.15 20.88 -34.05
CA ASN A 568 -0.85 20.77 -34.72
C ASN A 568 0.34 20.72 -33.74
N GLU A 569 0.09 20.83 -32.42
CA GLU A 569 1.11 20.73 -31.36
C GLU A 569 1.01 19.41 -30.56
N GLU A 570 0.06 18.53 -30.90
CA GLU A 570 0.06 17.07 -30.59
C GLU A 570 0.74 16.29 -31.74
#